data_AF-A0A962FI50-F1
#
_entry.id   AF-A0A962FI50-F1
#
_cell.length_a   1.000
_cell.length_b   1.000
_cell.length_c   1.000
_cell.angle_alpha   90.00
_cell.angle_beta   90.00
_cell.angle_gamma   90.00
#
_symmetry.space_group_name_H-M   'P 1'
#
loop_
_entity.id
_entity.type
_entity.pdbx_description
1 polymer ?
#
loop_
_entity_poly.entity_id
_entity_poly.type
_entity_poly.pdbx_seq_one_letter_code
_entity_poly.pdbx_strand_id
1 'polypeptide(L)'
;AFGAGDVIALAERFQRGGLSARDLVIIIASGLRGAGAAVSDDEVAAMRVAGGLNAYVRIAADLIAATFGGPAEAPRPPAPQDA
;
A
#
# COMPACT_ATOMS: atom_id res chain seq x y z
N ALA A 1 9.99 7.30 9.37
CA ALA A 1 10.40 6.98 7.98
C ALA A 1 10.83 5.53 7.94
N PHE A 2 10.30 4.72 7.02
CA PHE A 2 10.75 3.33 6.84
C PHE A 2 12.18 3.35 6.31
N GLY A 3 13.12 2.81 7.08
CA GLY A 3 14.52 2.73 6.69
C GLY A 3 14.76 1.62 5.65
N ALA A 4 15.85 1.70 4.90
CA ALA A 4 16.18 0.78 3.80
C ALA A 4 16.31 -0.72 4.18
N GLY A 5 16.20 -1.09 5.47
CA GLY A 5 16.11 -2.49 5.93
C GLY A 5 14.69 -2.98 6.25
N ASP A 6 13.68 -2.13 6.15
CA ASP A 6 12.36 -2.36 6.74
C ASP A 6 11.34 -2.97 5.76
N VAL A 7 11.58 -2.86 4.45
CA VAL A 7 10.60 -3.31 3.43
C VAL A 7 10.43 -4.84 3.44
N ILE A 8 11.52 -5.59 3.60
CA ILE A 8 11.47 -7.06 3.71
C ILE A 8 10.87 -7.47 5.06
N ALA A 9 11.24 -6.80 6.15
CA ALA A 9 10.68 -7.05 7.48
C ALA A 9 9.16 -6.78 7.53
N LEU A 10 8.71 -5.74 6.82
CA LEU A 10 7.30 -5.40 6.63
C LEU A 10 6.58 -6.47 5.80
N ALA A 11 7.17 -6.94 4.71
CA ALA A 11 6.62 -8.02 3.88
C ALA A 11 6.46 -9.33 4.66
N GLU A 12 7.45 -9.70 5.48
CA GLU A 12 7.33 -10.88 6.35
C GLU A 12 6.27 -10.72 7.44
N ARG A 13 6.11 -9.51 7.99
CA ARG A 13 5.08 -9.21 8.98
C ARG A 13 3.67 -9.26 8.36
N PHE A 14 3.53 -8.83 7.11
CA PHE A 14 2.31 -9.02 6.33
C PHE A 14 2.02 -10.51 6.07
N GLN A 15 3.03 -11.31 5.71
CA GLN A 15 2.92 -12.77 5.53
C GLN A 15 2.51 -13.51 6.81
N ARG A 16 2.93 -13.02 7.99
CA ARG A 16 2.56 -13.58 9.30
C ARG A 16 1.18 -13.11 9.82
N GLY A 17 0.43 -12.31 9.06
CA GLY A 17 -0.93 -11.84 9.40
C GLY A 17 -1.00 -10.51 10.16
N GLY A 18 0.09 -9.73 10.20
CA GLY A 18 0.24 -8.60 11.13
C GLY A 18 0.16 -7.22 10.50
N LEU A 19 -0.93 -6.88 9.79
CA LEU A 19 -1.21 -5.51 9.41
C LEU A 19 -2.07 -4.86 10.50
N SER A 20 -1.47 -4.01 11.33
CA SER A 20 -2.17 -3.36 12.44
C SER A 20 -2.88 -2.09 11.98
N ALA A 21 -3.82 -1.59 12.79
CA ALA A 21 -4.46 -0.30 12.55
C ALA A 21 -3.43 0.85 12.44
N ARG A 22 -2.33 0.76 13.19
CA ARG A 22 -1.22 1.73 13.13
C ARG A 22 -0.51 1.67 11.78
N ASP A 23 -0.30 0.49 11.22
CA ASP A 23 0.36 0.34 9.91
C ASP A 23 -0.49 0.96 8.81
N LEU A 24 -1.83 0.79 8.86
CA LEU A 24 -2.75 1.45 7.94
C LEU A 24 -2.64 2.98 8.00
N VAL A 25 -2.62 3.55 9.20
CA VAL A 25 -2.49 5.00 9.41
C VAL A 25 -1.18 5.50 8.79
N ILE A 26 -0.05 4.82 9.05
CA ILE A 26 1.26 5.24 8.54
C ILE A 26 1.30 5.15 7.00
N ILE A 27 0.77 4.08 6.40
CA ILE A 27 0.70 3.92 4.94
C ILE A 27 -0.10 5.07 4.32
N ILE A 28 -1.29 5.35 4.85
CA ILE A 28 -2.18 6.38 4.32
C ILE A 28 -1.58 7.77 4.51
N ALA A 29 -1.06 8.09 5.70
CA ALA A 29 -0.42 9.36 5.97
C ALA A 29 0.81 9.59 5.08
N SER A 30 1.59 8.54 4.83
CA SER A 30 2.74 8.60 3.93
C SER A 30 2.31 8.83 2.47
N GLY A 31 1.24 8.16 2.02
CA GLY A 31 0.67 8.37 0.69
C GLY A 31 0.13 9.79 0.49
N LEU A 32 -0.62 10.31 1.47
CA LEU A 32 -1.14 11.68 1.44
C LEU A 32 -0.02 12.72 1.40
N ARG A 33 1.03 12.53 2.21
CA ARG A 33 2.22 13.41 2.18
C ARG A 33 2.96 13.32 0.86
N GLY A 34 3.09 12.13 0.27
CA GLY A 34 3.65 11.95 -1.07
C GLY A 34 2.87 12.70 -2.16
N ALA A 35 1.56 12.85 -1.99
CA ALA A 35 0.69 13.64 -2.87
C ALA A 35 0.67 15.15 -2.55
N GLY A 36 1.48 15.62 -1.60
CA GLY A 36 1.61 17.04 -1.25
C GLY A 36 0.69 17.51 -0.11
N ALA A 37 -0.04 16.62 0.55
CA ALA A 37 -0.85 16.99 1.72
C ALA A 37 0.04 17.18 2.96
N ALA A 38 -0.14 18.29 3.68
CA ALA A 38 0.51 18.54 4.96
C ALA A 38 -0.31 17.91 6.10
N VAL A 39 -0.17 16.60 6.30
CA VAL A 39 -0.90 15.84 7.33
C VAL A 39 0.02 14.97 8.18
N SER A 40 -0.25 14.92 9.48
CA SER A 40 0.39 14.05 10.47
C SER A 40 -0.32 12.70 10.59
N ASP A 41 0.36 11.74 11.21
CA ASP A 41 -0.20 10.40 11.45
C ASP A 41 -1.38 10.47 12.45
N ASP A 42 -1.31 11.35 13.45
CA ASP A 42 -2.38 11.56 14.43
C ASP A 42 -3.64 12.18 13.79
N GLU A 43 -3.45 13.13 12.87
CA GLU A 43 -4.56 13.69 12.10
C GLU A 43 -5.24 12.61 11.25
N VAL A 44 -4.48 11.74 10.60
CA VAL A 44 -5.03 10.62 9.82
C VAL A 44 -5.73 9.60 10.71
N ALA A 45 -5.21 9.31 11.91
CA ALA A 45 -5.84 8.43 12.88
C ALA A 45 -7.20 8.98 13.38
N ALA A 46 -7.36 10.31 13.41
CA ALA A 46 -8.61 10.98 13.77
C ALA A 46 -9.62 11.08 12.61
N MET A 47 -9.20 10.86 11.37
CA MET A 47 -10.09 10.87 10.21
C MET A 47 -11.10 9.72 10.29
N ARG A 48 -12.21 9.87 9.57
CA ARG A 48 -13.21 8.81 9.41
C ARG A 48 -13.44 8.56 7.94
N VAL A 49 -13.51 7.28 7.59
CA VAL A 49 -13.88 6.81 6.26
C VAL A 49 -15.16 5.98 6.37
N ALA A 50 -16.12 6.25 5.49
CA ALA A 50 -17.33 5.44 5.40
C ALA A 50 -16.97 3.98 5.09
N GLY A 51 -17.53 3.03 5.84
CA GLY A 51 -17.16 1.62 5.76
C GLY A 51 -16.09 1.17 6.76
N GLY A 52 -15.61 2.07 7.63
CA GLY A 52 -14.77 1.72 8.78
C GLY A 52 -13.44 1.08 8.36
N LEU A 53 -12.95 0.14 9.19
CA LEU A 53 -11.64 -0.51 9.00
C LEU A 53 -11.44 -1.11 7.59
N ASN A 54 -12.47 -1.74 7.03
CA ASN A 54 -12.38 -2.34 5.69
C ASN A 54 -12.09 -1.29 4.61
N ALA A 55 -12.61 -0.07 4.75
CA ALA A 55 -12.33 1.00 3.82
C ALA A 55 -10.87 1.50 3.96
N TYR A 56 -10.33 1.55 5.18
CA TYR A 56 -8.90 1.85 5.40
C TYR A 56 -7.99 0.82 4.74
N VAL A 57 -8.31 -0.47 4.87
CA VAL A 57 -7.54 -1.55 4.24
C VAL A 57 -7.52 -1.40 2.71
N ARG A 58 -8.68 -1.08 2.11
CA ARG A 58 -8.77 -0.85 0.66
C ARG A 58 -7.94 0.35 0.21
N ILE A 59 -8.03 1.49 0.90
CA ILE A 59 -7.22 2.68 0.57
C ILE A 59 -5.73 2.36 0.65
N ALA A 60 -5.29 1.66 1.71
CA ALA A 60 -3.89 1.28 1.85
C ALA A 60 -3.44 0.34 0.72
N ALA A 61 -4.26 -0.65 0.35
CA ALA A 61 -3.97 -1.55 -0.76
C ALA A 61 -3.88 -0.81 -2.10
N ASP A 62 -4.80 0.12 -2.37
CA ASP A 62 -4.82 0.92 -3.59
C ASP A 62 -3.58 1.84 -3.68
N LEU A 63 -3.16 2.44 -2.56
CA LEU A 63 -1.92 3.25 -2.50
C LEU A 63 -0.67 2.41 -2.78
N ILE A 64 -0.58 1.22 -2.19
CA ILE A 64 0.53 0.29 -2.43
C ILE A 64 0.55 -0.14 -3.89
N ALA A 65 -0.61 -0.49 -4.46
CA ALA A 65 -0.73 -0.86 -5.87
C ALA A 65 -0.36 0.31 -6.80
N ALA A 66 -0.77 1.54 -6.49
CA ALA A 66 -0.39 2.70 -7.29
C ALA A 66 1.11 3.02 -7.22
N THR A 67 1.77 2.67 -6.10
CA THR A 67 3.19 2.95 -5.89
C THR A 67 4.10 1.86 -6.47
N PHE A 68 3.71 0.59 -6.33
CA PHE A 68 4.55 -0.57 -6.65
C PHE A 68 3.95 -1.53 -7.69
N GLY A 69 2.66 -1.37 -8.01
CA GLY A 69 2.03 -2.09 -9.11
C GLY A 69 2.53 -1.51 -10.43
N GLY A 70 3.56 -2.14 -10.99
CA GLY A 70 3.98 -1.85 -12.37
C GLY A 70 2.82 -2.06 -13.35
N PRO A 71 2.96 -1.59 -14.61
CA PRO A 71 1.98 -1.89 -15.64
C PRO A 71 1.76 -3.40 -15.68
N ALA A 72 0.50 -3.84 -15.64
CA ALA A 72 0.19 -5.26 -15.82
C ALA A 72 0.88 -5.73 -17.10
N GLU A 73 1.84 -6.65 -16.97
CA GLU A 73 2.53 -7.26 -18.10
C GLU A 73 1.45 -7.73 -19.08
N ALA A 74 1.38 -7.09 -20.25
CA ALA A 74 0.46 -7.51 -21.29
C ALA A 74 0.72 -8.99 -21.57
N PRO A 75 -0.32 -9.83 -21.77
CA PRO A 75 -0.13 -11.25 -22.01
C PRO A 75 0.94 -11.45 -23.08
N ARG A 76 2.06 -12.07 -22.71
CA ARG A 76 3.13 -12.37 -23.65
C ARG A 76 2.51 -13.15 -24.81
N PRO A 77 2.59 -12.65 -26.06
CA PRO A 77 2.04 -13.38 -27.18
C PRO A 77 2.62 -14.80 -27.20
N PRO A 78 1.82 -15.82 -27.52
CA PRO A 78 2.33 -17.19 -27.62
C PRO A 78 3.54 -17.20 -28.55
N ALA A 79 4.59 -17.92 -28.15
CA ALA A 79 5.79 -18.04 -28.96
C ALA A 79 5.40 -18.51 -30.38
N PRO A 80 6.07 -18.01 -31.44
CA PRO A 80 5.84 -18.47 -32.80
C PRO A 80 5.87 -20.00 -32.81
N GLN A 81 4.75 -20.61 -33.20
CA GLN A 81 4.69 -22.05 -33.37
C GLN A 81 5.41 -22.33 -34.69
N ASP A 82 6.58 -22.97 -34.60
CA ASP A 82 7.36 -23.36 -35.77
C ASP A 82 6.49 -24.18 -36.72
N ALA A 83 6.40 -23.72 -37.97
CA ALA A 83 5.62 -24.31 -39.06
C ALA A 83 6.41 -25.40 -39.80
#